data_AF-A0AA88W1U4-F1
#
_entry.id   AF-A0AA88W1U4-F1
#
_cell.length_a   1.000
_cell.length_b   1.000
_cell.length_c   1.000
_cell.angle_alpha   90.00
_cell.angle_beta   90.00
_cell.angle_gamma   90.00
#
_symmetry.space_group_name_H-M   'P 1'
#
loop_
_entity.id
_entity.type
_entity.pdbx_description
1 polymer ?
#
loop_
_entity_poly.entity_id
_entity_poly.type
_entity_poly.pdbx_seq_one_letter_code
_entity_poly.pdbx_strand_id
1 'polypeptide(L)'
;MSNTLFDLATSCRVVLCCRVAPLQKAGIVDLVKSHTDDMTLAIGDGANDVSMIQMADVGVGICGQEGRQAVMASDFAMGQFRFLKRLLLLILVHKSQMSYSRRLPECERSDPEYTRDI
;
A
#
# COMPACT_ATOMS: atom_id res chain seq x y z
N MET A 1 19.31 13.90 -3.61
CA MET A 1 19.11 12.80 -4.57
C MET A 1 18.31 13.33 -5.75
N SER A 2 18.47 12.79 -6.95
CA SER A 2 18.21 13.51 -8.22
C SER A 2 16.77 14.02 -8.39
N ASN A 3 16.59 15.35 -8.37
CA ASN A 3 15.35 16.03 -8.81
C ASN A 3 14.90 15.53 -10.18
N THR A 4 15.85 15.19 -11.06
CA THR A 4 15.58 14.65 -12.40
C THR A 4 14.67 13.41 -12.40
N LEU A 5 14.79 12.52 -11.39
CA LEU A 5 13.93 11.34 -11.32
C LEU A 5 12.51 11.73 -10.92
N PHE A 6 12.36 12.61 -9.93
CA PHE A 6 11.08 13.11 -9.48
C PHE A 6 10.36 13.90 -10.58
N ASP A 7 11.05 14.82 -11.23
CA ASP A 7 10.52 15.66 -12.31
C ASP A 7 10.07 14.79 -13.49
N LEU A 8 10.86 13.78 -13.87
CA LEU A 8 10.48 12.84 -14.93
C LEU A 8 9.28 11.99 -14.50
N ALA A 9 9.29 11.45 -13.28
CA ALA A 9 8.22 10.59 -12.77
C ALA A 9 6.87 11.33 -12.70
N THR A 10 6.86 12.59 -12.25
CA THR A 10 5.65 13.42 -12.14
C THR A 10 5.14 13.91 -13.50
N SER A 11 6.00 13.98 -14.52
CA SER A 11 5.57 14.24 -15.90
C SER A 11 4.88 13.04 -16.56
N CYS A 12 5.04 11.83 -16.00
CA CYS A 12 4.46 10.59 -16.52
C CYS A 12 3.08 10.32 -15.93
N ARG A 13 2.16 9.79 -16.74
CA ARG A 13 0.85 9.34 -16.22
C ARG A 13 0.96 8.06 -15.37
N VAL A 14 1.92 7.19 -15.68
CA VAL A 14 2.18 5.92 -14.98
C VAL A 14 3.69 5.70 -14.94
N VAL A 15 4.20 5.26 -13.80
CA VAL A 15 5.60 4.87 -13.60
C VAL A 15 5.64 3.41 -13.17
N LEU A 16 6.48 2.61 -13.83
CA LEU A 16 6.72 1.20 -13.49
C LEU A 16 8.15 1.03 -12.99
N CYS A 17 8.31 0.53 -11.77
CA CYS A 17 9.62 0.23 -11.21
C CYS A 17 9.84 -1.29 -11.18
N CYS A 18 10.92 -1.76 -11.79
CA CYS A 18 11.20 -3.20 -11.94
C CYS A 18 12.40 -3.62 -11.09
N ARG A 19 12.37 -4.85 -10.55
CA ARG A 19 13.48 -5.47 -9.80
C ARG A 19 13.98 -4.59 -8.64
N VAL A 20 13.04 -3.98 -7.93
CA VAL A 20 13.30 -3.04 -6.85
C VAL A 20 13.53 -3.79 -5.53
N ALA A 21 14.62 -3.50 -4.83
CA ALA A 21 14.85 -4.03 -3.49
C ALA A 21 13.86 -3.44 -2.47
N PRO A 22 13.52 -4.14 -1.37
CA PRO A 22 12.55 -3.65 -0.38
C PRO A 22 12.80 -2.22 0.11
N LEU A 23 14.05 -1.88 0.42
CA LEU A 23 14.43 -0.52 0.84
C LEU A 23 14.31 0.52 -0.28
N GLN A 24 14.53 0.12 -1.53
CA GLN A 24 14.35 1.02 -2.68
C GLN A 24 12.86 1.31 -2.94
N LYS A 25 11.96 0.36 -2.66
CA LYS A 25 10.51 0.61 -2.71
C LYS A 25 10.12 1.73 -1.73
N ALA A 26 10.63 1.67 -0.50
CA ALA A 26 10.42 2.72 0.49
C ALA A 26 11.04 4.07 0.04
N GLY A 27 12.24 4.03 -0.55
CA GLY A 27 12.89 5.24 -1.07
C GLY A 27 12.10 5.95 -2.18
N ILE A 28 11.31 5.22 -2.98
CA ILE A 28 10.41 5.84 -3.97
C ILE A 28 9.29 6.62 -3.28
N VAL A 29 8.71 6.06 -2.22
CA VAL A 29 7.67 6.74 -1.42
C VAL A 29 8.24 7.99 -0.75
N ASP A 30 9.41 7.86 -0.12
CA ASP A 30 10.11 8.98 0.53
C ASP A 30 10.46 10.09 -0.48
N LEU A 31 10.87 9.73 -1.70
CA LEU A 31 11.13 10.70 -2.78
C LEU A 31 9.88 11.52 -3.10
N VAL A 32 8.71 10.89 -3.23
CA VAL A 32 7.45 11.60 -3.51
C VAL A 32 7.09 12.50 -2.32
N LYS A 33 7.08 11.95 -1.11
CA LYS A 33 6.71 12.69 0.12
C LYS A 33 7.61 13.89 0.39
N SER A 34 8.90 13.79 0.11
CA SER A 34 9.85 14.89 0.34
C SER A 34 9.71 16.03 -0.67
N HIS A 35 8.97 15.84 -1.77
CA HIS A 35 8.83 16.82 -2.86
C HIS A 35 7.38 17.27 -3.09
N THR A 36 6.39 16.67 -2.41
CA THR A 36 4.97 17.03 -2.52
C THR A 36 4.30 17.06 -1.16
N ASP A 37 3.32 17.94 -0.98
CA ASP A 37 2.42 17.93 0.18
C ASP A 37 1.25 16.92 0.01
N ASP A 38 1.26 16.13 -1.07
CA ASP A 38 0.23 15.13 -1.37
C ASP A 38 0.34 13.92 -0.45
N MET A 39 -0.82 13.29 -0.18
CA MET A 39 -0.90 12.07 0.60
C MET A 39 -0.49 10.85 -0.23
N THR A 40 0.42 10.04 0.31
CA THR A 40 0.84 8.78 -0.30
C THR A 40 0.12 7.57 0.30
N LEU A 41 -0.21 6.61 -0.56
CA LEU A 41 -0.80 5.34 -0.15
C LEU A 41 0.02 4.20 -0.74
N ALA A 42 0.43 3.25 0.10
CA ALA A 42 1.18 2.06 -0.30
C ALA A 42 0.39 0.80 0.01
N ILE A 43 0.47 -0.17 -0.90
CA ILE A 43 -0.22 -1.46 -0.80
C ILE A 43 0.79 -2.57 -1.02
N GLY A 44 0.72 -3.63 -0.22
CA GLY A 44 1.51 -4.83 -0.41
C GLY A 44 0.96 -6.02 0.36
N ASP A 45 1.44 -7.22 0.03
CA ASP A 45 0.97 -8.49 0.58
C ASP A 45 2.07 -9.28 1.30
N GLY A 46 3.34 -9.00 0.96
CA GLY A 46 4.50 -9.73 1.48
C GLY A 46 5.42 -8.92 2.40
N ALA A 47 6.40 -9.61 2.99
CA ALA A 47 7.42 -8.98 3.85
C ALA A 47 8.28 -7.94 3.11
N ASN A 48 8.40 -8.06 1.78
CA ASN A 48 9.16 -7.16 0.93
C ASN A 48 8.53 -5.75 0.81
N ASP A 49 7.25 -5.61 1.16
CA ASP A 49 6.51 -4.36 1.05
C ASP A 49 6.38 -3.63 2.38
N VAL A 50 6.78 -4.25 3.50
CA VAL A 50 6.64 -3.69 4.85
C VAL A 50 7.26 -2.30 4.96
N SER A 51 8.50 -2.11 4.49
CA SER A 51 9.17 -0.82 4.56
C SER A 51 8.51 0.24 3.67
N MET A 52 7.93 -0.16 2.53
CA MET A 52 7.19 0.75 1.65
C MET A 52 5.86 1.16 2.27
N ILE A 53 5.13 0.20 2.85
CA ILE A 53 3.86 0.40 3.57
C ILE A 53 4.06 1.38 4.73
N GLN A 54 5.10 1.19 5.53
CA GLN A 54 5.39 2.05 6.68
C GLN A 54 5.91 3.45 6.31
N MET A 55 6.48 3.61 5.12
CA MET A 55 6.94 4.92 4.65
C MET A 55 5.78 5.82 4.18
N ALA A 56 4.71 5.22 3.67
CA ALA A 56 3.54 5.94 3.16
C ALA A 56 2.71 6.57 4.28
N ASP A 57 1.86 7.54 3.92
CA ASP A 57 0.93 8.16 4.89
C ASP A 57 -0.25 7.24 5.23
N VAL A 58 -0.62 6.37 4.29
CA VAL A 58 -1.59 5.30 4.50
C VAL A 58 -1.03 3.98 3.98
N GLY A 59 -0.89 3.02 4.86
CA GLY A 59 -0.48 1.65 4.55
C GLY A 59 -1.67 0.70 4.44
N VAL A 60 -1.75 -0.07 3.34
CA VAL A 60 -2.76 -1.12 3.16
C VAL A 60 -2.11 -2.48 2.95
N GLY A 61 -2.40 -3.42 3.83
CA GLY A 61 -1.94 -4.81 3.73
C GLY A 61 -2.97 -5.66 3.02
N ILE A 62 -2.52 -6.44 2.04
CA ILE A 62 -3.32 -7.49 1.41
C ILE A 62 -3.00 -8.83 2.07
N CYS A 63 -4.02 -9.60 2.42
CA CYS A 63 -3.81 -10.93 2.98
C CYS A 63 -3.36 -11.90 1.87
N GLY A 64 -2.05 -12.11 1.77
CA GLY A 64 -1.42 -12.99 0.78
C GLY A 64 -1.00 -14.37 1.31
N GLN A 65 -0.46 -15.19 0.41
CA GLN A 65 0.10 -16.52 0.73
C GLN A 65 1.50 -16.43 1.37
N GLU A 66 2.22 -15.31 1.15
CA GLU A 66 3.60 -15.11 1.62
C GLU A 66 3.72 -14.80 3.11
N GLY A 67 2.57 -14.70 3.80
CA GLY A 67 2.46 -14.48 5.23
C GLY A 67 1.63 -13.24 5.57
N ARG A 68 1.63 -12.86 6.85
CA ARG A 68 0.80 -11.76 7.38
C ARG A 68 1.60 -10.50 7.70
N GLN A 69 2.87 -10.43 7.28
CA GLN A 69 3.79 -9.35 7.63
C GLN A 69 3.31 -7.99 7.11
N ALA A 70 2.87 -7.91 5.85
CA ALA A 70 2.32 -6.68 5.28
C ALA A 70 1.07 -6.21 6.04
N VAL A 71 0.15 -7.13 6.31
CA VAL A 71 -1.09 -6.89 7.08
C VAL A 71 -0.80 -6.42 8.51
N MET A 72 0.22 -7.00 9.16
CA MET A 72 0.62 -6.61 10.51
C MET A 72 1.29 -5.24 10.57
N ALA A 73 1.90 -4.81 9.46
CA ALA A 73 2.59 -3.52 9.35
C ALA A 73 1.72 -2.39 8.76
N SER A 74 0.49 -2.69 8.32
CA SER A 74 -0.41 -1.74 7.64
C SER A 74 -1.47 -1.14 8.57
N ASP A 75 -1.97 0.06 8.21
CA ASP A 75 -3.09 0.72 8.89
C ASP A 75 -4.43 0.01 8.63
N PHE A 76 -4.62 -0.45 7.39
CA PHE A 76 -5.80 -1.16 6.94
C PHE A 76 -5.43 -2.50 6.32
N ALA A 77 -6.26 -3.53 6.58
CA ALA A 77 -6.11 -4.83 5.97
C ALA A 77 -7.32 -5.18 5.11
N MET A 78 -7.08 -5.72 3.93
CA MET A 78 -8.10 -6.28 3.05
C MET A 78 -7.61 -7.59 2.47
N GLY A 79 -8.49 -8.51 2.09
CA GLY A 79 -7.97 -9.75 1.51
C GLY A 79 -7.64 -9.65 0.01
N GLN A 80 -8.24 -8.71 -0.74
CA GLN A 80 -8.15 -8.64 -2.21
C GLN A 80 -8.10 -7.19 -2.66
N PHE A 81 -7.37 -6.94 -3.74
CA PHE A 81 -7.20 -5.60 -4.31
C PHE A 81 -8.53 -4.95 -4.75
N ARG A 82 -9.52 -5.74 -5.19
CA ARG A 82 -10.84 -5.23 -5.62
C ARG A 82 -11.59 -4.44 -4.55
N PHE A 83 -11.25 -4.62 -3.27
CA PHE A 83 -11.87 -3.89 -2.16
C PHE A 83 -11.27 -2.49 -1.96
N LEU A 84 -10.12 -2.19 -2.58
CA LEU A 84 -9.47 -0.88 -2.48
C LEU A 84 -10.40 0.26 -2.88
N LYS A 85 -11.18 0.09 -3.96
CA LYS A 85 -12.12 1.12 -4.42
C LYS A 85 -13.16 1.47 -3.36
N ARG A 86 -13.67 0.47 -2.63
CA ARG A 86 -14.63 0.67 -1.55
C ARG A 86 -13.96 1.33 -0.34
N LEU A 87 -12.74 0.89 0.00
CA LEU A 87 -11.94 1.47 1.08
C LEU A 87 -11.66 2.97 0.82
N LEU A 88 -11.18 3.33 -0.38
CA LEU A 88 -10.92 4.72 -0.75
C LEU A 88 -12.18 5.58 -0.70
N LEU A 89 -13.31 5.07 -1.19
CA LEU A 89 -14.57 5.81 -1.12
C LEU A 89 -15.00 6.06 0.33
N LEU A 90 -14.79 5.10 1.23
CA LEU A 90 -15.07 5.28 2.65
C LEU A 90 -14.12 6.30 3.30
N ILE A 91 -12.81 6.21 3.04
CA ILE A 91 -11.80 7.12 3.59
C ILE A 91 -12.03 8.56 3.09
N LEU A 92 -12.39 8.74 1.82
CA LEU A 92 -12.62 10.07 1.23
C LEU A 92 -13.95 10.69 1.69
N VAL A 93 -15.00 9.88 1.87
CA VAL A 93 -16.33 10.36 2.31
C VAL A 93 -16.37 10.56 3.83
N HIS A 94 -15.72 9.70 4.59
CA HIS A 94 -15.66 9.78 6.04
C HIS A 94 -14.28 10.34 6.43
N LYS A 95 -14.18 11.67 6.56
CA LYS A 95 -13.10 12.36 7.30
C LYS A 95 -13.06 11.97 8.81
N SER A 96 -13.70 10.88 9.20
CA SER A 96 -13.94 10.47 10.57
C SER A 96 -13.54 9.01 10.73
N GLN A 97 -12.84 8.76 11.82
CA GLN A 97 -12.29 7.50 12.33
C GLN A 97 -13.36 6.38 12.43
N MET A 98 -13.87 5.92 11.29
CA MET A 98 -14.74 4.75 11.23
C MET A 98 -13.86 3.52 11.19
N SER A 99 -13.94 2.75 12.26
CA SER A 99 -13.32 1.44 12.46
C SER A 99 -13.87 0.42 11.44
N TYR A 100 -13.59 0.58 10.15
CA TYR A 100 -13.48 -0.60 9.29
C TYR A 100 -12.45 -1.47 9.98
N SER A 101 -12.85 -2.69 10.36
CA SER A 101 -12.04 -3.50 11.26
C SER A 101 -10.59 -3.49 10.78
N ARG A 102 -9.65 -3.00 11.61
CA ARG A 102 -8.21 -2.93 11.27
C ARG A 102 -7.69 -4.28 10.76
N ARG A 103 -8.43 -5.36 11.05
CA ARG A 103 -8.36 -6.66 10.38
C ARG A 103 -9.75 -7.13 9.97
N LEU A 104 -10.04 -7.26 8.69
CA LEU A 104 -11.22 -8.00 8.26
C LEU A 104 -11.15 -9.45 8.78
N PRO A 105 -12.25 -10.01 9.32
CA PRO A 105 -12.30 -11.41 9.79
C PRO A 105 -12.00 -12.41 8.67
N GLU A 106 -12.11 -11.98 7.41
CA GLU A 106 -11.74 -12.74 6.21
C GLU A 106 -10.23 -13.03 6.14
N CYS A 107 -9.38 -12.22 6.78
CA CYS A 107 -7.94 -12.47 6.85
C CYS A 107 -7.55 -13.61 7.82
N GLU A 108 -8.44 -13.98 8.73
CA GLU A 108 -8.19 -15.05 9.71
C GLU A 108 -8.38 -16.44 9.10
N ARG A 109 -9.22 -16.57 8.07
CA ARG A 109 -9.41 -17.80 7.32
C ARG A 109 -8.40 -17.89 6.19
N SER A 110 -7.62 -18.96 6.17
CA SER A 110 -6.82 -19.35 5.03
C SER A 110 -7.73 -19.84 3.89
N ASP A 111 -8.53 -18.94 3.32
CA ASP A 111 -9.39 -19.25 2.17
C ASP A 111 -8.56 -19.13 0.87
N PRO A 112 -8.34 -20.23 0.13
CA PRO A 112 -7.50 -20.25 -1.07
C PRO A 112 -8.10 -19.49 -2.27
N GLU A 113 -9.36 -19.07 -2.18
CA GLU A 113 -10.02 -18.26 -3.21
C GLU A 113 -9.60 -16.78 -3.14
N TYR A 114 -9.04 -16.36 -1.99
CA TYR A 114 -8.72 -14.96 -1.72
C TYR A 114 -7.38 -14.49 -2.34
N THR A 115 -6.62 -15.40 -2.95
CA THR A 115 -5.18 -15.21 -3.21
C THR A 115 -4.80 -15.10 -4.69
N ARG A 116 -5.68 -14.58 -5.55
CA ARG A 116 -5.44 -14.46 -7.01
C ARG A 116 -5.18 -13.05 -7.53
N ASP A 117 -5.16 -12.06 -6.65
CA ASP A 117 -5.24 -10.66 -7.08
C ASP A 117 -3.87 -9.92 -7.18
N ILE A 118 -2.73 -10.61 -6.96
CA ILE A 118 -1.37 -10.05 -7.16
C ILE A 118 -0.41 -11.12 -7.68
#